data_AF-A0A4S9LAA3-F1
#
_entry.id   AF-A0A4S9LAA3-F1
#
_cell.length_a   1.000
_cell.length_b   1.000
_cell.length_c   1.000
_cell.angle_alpha   90.00
_cell.angle_beta   90.00
_cell.angle_gamma   90.00
#
_symmetry.space_group_name_H-M   'P 1'
#
loop_
_entity.id
_entity.type
_entity.pdbx_description
1 polymer ?
#
loop_
_entity_poly.entity_id
_entity_poly.type
_entity_poly.pdbx_seq_one_letter_code
_entity_poly.pdbx_strand_id
1 'polypeptide(L)'
;MEPQLSEEHGVRIAVEGCGHGTLHAIYASIEKACAVKGWPGVDLLIIGGDFQSVRNAHDLQCVSMPAKYREMHDFHEYYSGARKAPYLTIFVGGNHEAANYLFELYYGGWVAPNIYYMGAANVLKLGPLRIAGISGIWKGFDYKKQHHERLPFNEGDVKSIYHVRELDVRKLLQVRTQVDVGISHDWPRGVEWKGDWKKLFRQKAHLEEDARNGQLGSVAATYVMDRLRPPYWFSAHLHCKYAAVIDHEKSGEASGPAAASTSNGVAVEEIPKKNSDEIDLDMEDEEASTQVQPTKNTDEIDLDMDDDEPASKASEANTTLPVNADEIDLELEDDAEPTTAPVAPGQGLDGARVPIDPPAPSAVPEDLRAQLPASFAKPPPRSEPVNQPISHPPGITNTKTNFLALDKCLPNRDFLQVLSMPAITNPNASVDRPLRLEYDVEWLAITRVFASELHVGGDPNARAPQDKGEAHYTPLIDAEQSWIEQNVSSLTIPENFEITAPVFDHAQGIYVQGVPKEYTNNQTKKFCELLDIPNPFDISEEEREERMMVGPRAEEQRRDGGFRGGRGGGRGRGGGGRGRGGGGRGRGRGRGGPRY
;
A
#
# COMPACT_ATOMS: atom_id res chain seq x y z
N MET A 1 -39.56 0.44 -38.27
CA MET A 1 -39.05 0.72 -36.92
C MET A 1 -37.55 0.71 -37.03
N GLU A 2 -36.92 1.86 -36.90
CA GLU A 2 -35.48 1.91 -36.67
C GLU A 2 -35.18 1.18 -35.36
N PRO A 3 -34.14 0.35 -35.29
CA PRO A 3 -33.73 -0.24 -34.01
C PRO A 3 -33.27 0.92 -33.12
N GLN A 4 -34.05 1.22 -32.08
CA GLN A 4 -33.56 2.02 -30.97
C GLN A 4 -32.47 1.21 -30.28
N LEU A 5 -31.22 1.66 -30.41
CA LEU A 5 -30.15 1.31 -29.49
C LEU A 5 -30.57 1.81 -28.11
N SER A 6 -31.19 0.95 -27.30
CA SER A 6 -31.36 1.21 -25.88
C SER A 6 -29.97 1.22 -25.28
N GLU A 7 -29.46 2.38 -24.86
CA GLU A 7 -28.24 2.46 -24.08
C GLU A 7 -28.36 1.49 -22.89
N GLU A 8 -27.41 0.57 -22.77
CA GLU A 8 -27.36 -0.38 -21.66
C GLU A 8 -27.40 0.37 -20.32
N HIS A 9 -28.20 -0.15 -19.39
CA HIS A 9 -28.64 0.47 -18.14
C HIS A 9 -27.52 0.55 -17.06
N GLY A 10 -26.34 1.08 -17.42
CA GLY A 10 -25.18 1.14 -16.53
C GLY A 10 -24.50 2.50 -16.50
N VAL A 11 -23.69 2.70 -15.46
CA VAL A 11 -22.77 3.83 -15.36
C VAL A 11 -21.53 3.51 -16.19
N ARG A 12 -21.11 4.44 -17.05
CA ARG A 12 -19.94 4.28 -17.92
C ARG A 12 -18.70 4.66 -17.15
N ILE A 13 -17.81 3.70 -16.93
CA ILE A 13 -16.62 3.89 -16.11
C ILE A 13 -15.37 3.61 -16.93
N ALA A 14 -14.39 4.49 -16.81
CA ALA A 14 -13.00 4.21 -17.13
C ALA A 14 -12.24 3.85 -15.85
N VAL A 15 -11.46 2.79 -15.87
CA VAL A 15 -10.58 2.38 -14.77
C VAL A 15 -9.15 2.45 -15.27
N GLU A 16 -8.32 3.18 -14.55
CA GLU A 16 -6.89 3.36 -14.77
C GLU A 16 -6.13 2.71 -13.60
N GLY A 17 -4.98 2.09 -13.90
CA GLY A 17 -4.05 1.60 -12.87
C GLY A 17 -3.34 2.74 -12.14
N CYS A 18 -2.01 2.83 -12.29
CA CYS A 18 -1.21 3.88 -11.66
C CYS A 18 -1.16 5.14 -12.55
N GLY A 19 -1.47 6.31 -12.00
CA GLY A 19 -1.53 7.56 -12.77
C GLY A 19 -0.17 8.17 -13.15
N HIS A 20 0.80 8.13 -12.22
CA HIS A 20 2.12 8.78 -12.27
C HIS A 20 2.07 10.19 -12.89
N GLY A 21 1.06 10.98 -12.53
CA GLY A 21 0.90 12.36 -12.99
C GLY A 21 0.64 12.57 -14.49
N THR A 22 0.45 11.52 -15.30
CA THR A 22 0.28 11.59 -16.78
C THR A 22 -1.17 11.80 -17.22
N LEU A 23 -1.88 12.70 -16.55
CA LEU A 23 -3.32 12.93 -16.74
C LEU A 23 -3.71 13.28 -18.17
N HIS A 24 -2.87 14.01 -18.91
CA HIS A 24 -3.15 14.33 -20.32
C HIS A 24 -3.27 13.07 -21.18
N ALA A 25 -2.34 12.12 -21.01
CA ALA A 25 -2.32 10.88 -21.77
C ALA A 25 -3.50 9.97 -21.38
N ILE A 26 -3.84 9.90 -20.09
CA ILE A 26 -4.98 9.15 -19.58
C ILE A 26 -6.28 9.67 -20.19
N TYR A 27 -6.56 10.98 -20.09
CA TYR A 27 -7.78 11.56 -20.64
C TYR A 27 -7.88 11.41 -22.16
N ALA A 28 -6.78 11.58 -22.89
CA ALA A 28 -6.75 11.36 -24.34
C ALA A 28 -6.99 9.89 -24.72
N SER A 29 -6.51 8.93 -23.90
CA SER A 29 -6.74 7.51 -24.12
C SER A 29 -8.19 7.11 -23.88
N ILE A 30 -8.84 7.71 -22.88
CA ILE A 30 -10.28 7.54 -22.64
C ILE A 30 -11.11 8.05 -23.81
N GLU A 31 -10.78 9.23 -24.34
CA GLU A 31 -11.48 9.80 -25.51
C GLU A 31 -11.38 8.84 -26.72
N LYS A 32 -10.20 8.30 -27.01
CA LYS A 32 -10.01 7.31 -28.08
C LYS A 32 -10.79 6.03 -27.82
N ALA A 33 -10.75 5.49 -26.60
CA ALA A 33 -11.48 4.28 -26.22
C ALA A 33 -13.00 4.47 -26.34
N CYS A 34 -13.51 5.64 -25.95
CA CYS A 34 -14.91 6.00 -26.11
C CYS A 34 -15.30 6.10 -27.60
N ALA A 35 -14.47 6.71 -28.44
CA ALA A 35 -14.71 6.80 -29.87
C ALA A 35 -14.83 5.42 -30.53
N VAL A 36 -13.96 4.47 -30.16
CA VAL A 36 -14.02 3.09 -30.65
C VAL A 36 -15.28 2.37 -30.19
N LYS A 37 -15.72 2.58 -28.94
CA LYS A 37 -16.96 1.99 -28.39
C LYS A 37 -18.24 2.70 -28.85
N GLY A 38 -18.14 3.80 -29.59
CA GLY A 38 -19.28 4.65 -29.94
C GLY A 38 -19.92 5.32 -28.73
N TRP A 39 -19.16 5.54 -27.65
CA TRP A 39 -19.63 6.24 -26.45
C TRP A 39 -19.35 7.74 -26.58
N PRO A 40 -20.28 8.62 -26.15
CA PRO A 40 -20.03 10.06 -26.12
C PRO A 40 -19.01 10.50 -25.05
N GLY A 41 -18.66 9.60 -24.14
CA GLY A 41 -17.76 9.82 -23.00
C GLY A 41 -18.06 8.85 -21.87
N VAL A 42 -17.30 8.95 -20.78
CA VAL A 42 -17.54 8.21 -19.53
C VAL A 42 -18.20 9.11 -18.48
N ASP A 43 -18.95 8.49 -17.57
CA ASP A 43 -19.57 9.16 -16.44
C ASP A 43 -18.55 9.35 -15.28
N LEU A 44 -17.57 8.44 -15.18
CA LEU A 44 -16.55 8.43 -14.13
C LEU A 44 -15.21 7.86 -14.64
N LEU A 45 -14.10 8.45 -14.23
CA LEU A 45 -12.78 7.85 -14.24
C LEU A 45 -12.38 7.47 -12.80
N ILE A 46 -11.92 6.24 -12.61
CA ILE A 46 -11.32 5.74 -11.37
C ILE A 46 -9.82 5.53 -11.61
N ILE A 47 -8.95 6.16 -10.82
CA ILE A 47 -7.50 5.92 -10.83
C ILE A 47 -7.12 5.16 -9.56
N GLY A 48 -6.49 3.99 -9.73
CA GLY A 48 -6.14 3.07 -8.65
C GLY A 48 -5.00 3.53 -7.74
N GLY A 49 -4.38 4.67 -8.03
CA GLY A 49 -3.41 5.35 -7.15
C GLY A 49 -2.15 5.77 -7.89
N ASP A 50 -1.13 6.12 -7.11
CA ASP A 50 0.05 6.86 -7.62
C ASP A 50 -0.38 8.01 -8.52
N PHE A 51 -1.40 8.77 -8.09
CA PHE A 51 -1.99 9.84 -8.88
C PHE A 51 -1.03 11.01 -9.06
N GLN A 52 -0.20 11.28 -8.04
CA GLN A 52 0.82 12.33 -8.02
C GLN A 52 0.22 13.74 -8.13
N SER A 53 -0.63 14.09 -7.16
CA SER A 53 -1.32 15.40 -7.04
C SER A 53 -0.42 16.57 -6.64
N VAL A 54 0.71 16.75 -7.32
CA VAL A 54 1.75 17.75 -6.99
C VAL A 54 1.33 19.16 -7.46
N ARG A 55 1.05 20.08 -6.52
CA ARG A 55 0.58 21.45 -6.83
C ARG A 55 1.73 22.35 -7.29
N ASN A 56 2.91 22.18 -6.69
CA ASN A 56 4.11 22.96 -6.93
C ASN A 56 5.38 22.17 -6.55
N ALA A 57 6.55 22.77 -6.78
CA ALA A 57 7.85 22.13 -6.53
C ALA A 57 8.13 21.79 -5.06
N HIS A 58 7.48 22.43 -4.08
CA HIS A 58 7.65 22.05 -2.67
C HIS A 58 6.94 20.72 -2.38
N ASP A 59 5.77 20.47 -2.97
CA ASP A 59 5.06 19.20 -2.79
C ASP A 59 5.89 18.00 -3.29
N LEU A 60 6.75 18.18 -4.32
CA LEU A 60 7.68 17.13 -4.79
C LEU A 60 8.63 16.64 -3.70
N GLN A 61 8.95 17.48 -2.71
CA GLN A 61 9.81 17.07 -1.60
C GLN A 61 9.11 16.09 -0.66
N CYS A 62 7.77 16.08 -0.66
CA CYS A 62 6.92 15.17 0.11
C CYS A 62 6.55 13.89 -0.66
N VAL A 63 6.98 13.76 -1.91
CA VAL A 63 6.76 12.54 -2.70
C VAL A 63 7.87 11.54 -2.39
N SER A 64 7.46 10.33 -2.02
CA SER A 64 8.35 9.21 -1.71
C SER A 64 8.93 8.60 -2.98
N MET A 65 9.93 9.27 -3.54
CA MET A 65 10.70 8.77 -4.67
C MET A 65 12.09 9.40 -4.67
N PRO A 66 13.11 8.71 -5.21
CA PRO A 66 14.44 9.28 -5.38
C PRO A 66 14.38 10.61 -6.14
N ALA A 67 15.17 11.60 -5.69
CA ALA A 67 15.11 12.96 -6.24
C ALA A 67 15.36 13.05 -7.75
N LYS A 68 16.08 12.09 -8.33
CA LYS A 68 16.35 12.00 -9.78
C LYS A 68 15.11 11.67 -10.63
N TYR A 69 14.08 11.07 -10.04
CA TYR A 69 12.84 10.69 -10.72
C TYR A 69 11.69 11.68 -10.49
N ARG A 70 11.94 12.77 -9.75
CA ARG A 70 10.89 13.75 -9.43
C ARG A 70 10.59 14.63 -10.63
N GLU A 71 9.33 14.64 -11.04
CA GLU A 71 8.82 15.50 -12.09
C GLU A 71 7.44 16.08 -11.71
N MET A 72 7.13 17.27 -12.21
CA MET A 72 5.84 17.92 -11.96
C MET A 72 4.67 17.25 -12.73
N HIS A 73 4.98 16.59 -13.85
CA HIS A 73 4.01 16.08 -14.83
C HIS A 73 2.85 17.07 -15.08
N ASP A 74 1.60 16.59 -15.07
CA ASP A 74 0.48 17.35 -15.59
C ASP A 74 -0.39 18.04 -14.52
N PHE A 75 -0.41 17.53 -13.28
CA PHE A 75 -1.44 17.88 -12.30
C PHE A 75 -1.48 19.38 -11.95
N HIS A 76 -0.33 20.05 -11.90
CA HIS A 76 -0.26 21.47 -11.55
C HIS A 76 -1.08 22.38 -12.49
N GLU A 77 -1.30 21.97 -13.74
CA GLU A 77 -2.14 22.69 -14.70
C GLU A 77 -3.63 22.59 -14.36
N TYR A 78 -4.07 21.46 -13.80
CA TYR A 78 -5.44 21.26 -13.31
C TYR A 78 -5.67 22.00 -12.00
N TYR A 79 -4.68 21.96 -11.09
CA TYR A 79 -4.74 22.68 -9.82
C TYR A 79 -4.83 24.20 -10.02
N SER A 80 -4.01 24.75 -10.93
CA SER A 80 -4.01 26.19 -11.24
C SER A 80 -5.23 26.65 -12.05
N GLY A 81 -6.01 25.72 -12.61
CA GLY A 81 -7.12 26.02 -13.50
C GLY A 81 -6.70 26.36 -14.94
N ALA A 82 -5.42 26.20 -15.29
CA ALA A 82 -4.96 26.29 -16.69
C ALA A 82 -5.63 25.20 -17.56
N ARG A 83 -5.99 24.06 -16.95
CA ARG A 83 -6.81 23.01 -17.56
C ARG A 83 -7.92 22.57 -16.62
N LYS A 84 -8.94 21.93 -17.21
CA LYS A 84 -10.06 21.32 -16.51
C LYS A 84 -10.18 19.85 -16.91
N ALA A 85 -10.38 18.97 -15.92
CA ALA A 85 -10.60 17.56 -16.20
C ALA A 85 -11.90 17.35 -16.99
N PRO A 86 -11.85 16.62 -18.14
CA PRO A 86 -13.00 16.43 -19.02
C PRO A 86 -14.05 15.49 -18.43
N TYR A 87 -13.64 14.58 -17.55
CA TYR A 87 -14.51 13.61 -16.88
C TYR A 87 -14.39 13.78 -15.37
N LEU A 88 -15.49 13.48 -14.65
CA LEU A 88 -15.43 13.32 -13.20
C LEU A 88 -14.42 12.21 -12.88
N THR A 89 -13.41 12.53 -12.07
CA THR A 89 -12.30 11.64 -11.74
C THR A 89 -12.26 11.44 -10.24
N ILE A 90 -12.26 10.18 -9.79
CA ILE A 90 -11.96 9.81 -8.40
C ILE A 90 -10.67 9.00 -8.35
N PHE A 91 -9.95 9.11 -7.23
CA PHE A 91 -8.75 8.29 -7.01
C PHE A 91 -8.54 7.98 -5.53
N VAL A 92 -7.86 6.86 -5.28
CA VAL A 92 -7.24 6.54 -3.98
C VAL A 92 -5.75 6.86 -4.06
N GLY A 93 -5.10 7.12 -2.94
CA GLY A 93 -3.66 7.42 -2.91
C GLY A 93 -2.82 6.14 -3.05
N GLY A 94 -1.69 6.22 -3.74
CA GLY A 94 -0.64 5.20 -3.74
C GLY A 94 0.54 5.55 -2.84
N ASN A 95 1.75 5.10 -3.20
CA ASN A 95 3.00 5.43 -2.52
C ASN A 95 3.73 6.63 -3.15
N HIS A 96 3.45 6.96 -4.42
CA HIS A 96 4.02 8.11 -5.13
C HIS A 96 3.06 9.30 -5.13
N GLU A 97 2.81 9.86 -3.95
CA GLU A 97 1.84 10.95 -3.78
C GLU A 97 2.46 12.21 -3.20
N ALA A 98 1.85 13.36 -3.49
CA ALA A 98 2.05 14.59 -2.73
C ALA A 98 1.40 14.42 -1.34
N ALA A 99 2.04 13.65 -0.47
CA ALA A 99 1.43 13.16 0.76
C ALA A 99 1.01 14.29 1.69
N ASN A 100 1.75 15.40 1.73
CA ASN A 100 1.36 16.59 2.45
C ASN A 100 0.00 17.13 2.00
N TYR A 101 -0.24 17.21 0.69
CA TYR A 101 -1.51 17.72 0.16
C TYR A 101 -2.66 16.73 0.38
N LEU A 102 -2.46 15.45 0.10
CA LEU A 102 -3.49 14.44 0.33
C LEU A 102 -3.89 14.34 1.80
N PHE A 103 -2.93 14.55 2.72
CA PHE A 103 -3.20 14.52 4.15
C PHE A 103 -4.04 15.71 4.63
N GLU A 104 -3.98 16.87 3.96
CA GLU A 104 -4.93 17.97 4.18
C GLU A 104 -6.38 17.56 3.86
N LEU A 105 -6.57 16.54 3.02
CA LEU A 105 -7.84 16.01 2.52
C LEU A 105 -8.10 14.57 3.02
N TYR A 106 -7.74 14.28 4.27
CA TYR A 106 -7.88 12.94 4.88
C TYR A 106 -9.29 12.33 4.76
N TYR A 107 -10.35 13.14 4.87
CA TYR A 107 -11.74 12.71 4.73
C TYR A 107 -12.26 12.69 3.27
N GLY A 108 -11.37 12.99 2.32
CA GLY A 108 -11.66 13.19 0.91
C GLY A 108 -11.98 14.65 0.56
N GLY A 109 -11.81 14.99 -0.71
CA GLY A 109 -12.13 16.31 -1.24
C GLY A 109 -11.61 16.54 -2.65
N TRP A 110 -12.05 17.64 -3.26
CA TRP A 110 -11.63 18.06 -4.58
C TRP A 110 -10.17 18.52 -4.54
N VAL A 111 -9.30 17.87 -5.30
CA VAL A 111 -7.90 18.30 -5.48
C VAL A 111 -7.75 19.29 -6.63
N ALA A 112 -8.71 19.29 -7.55
CA ALA A 112 -8.91 20.24 -8.63
C ALA A 112 -10.38 20.14 -9.08
N PRO A 113 -10.90 21.07 -9.90
CA PRO A 113 -12.25 20.94 -10.45
C PRO A 113 -12.41 19.62 -11.21
N ASN A 114 -13.48 18.87 -10.91
CA ASN A 114 -13.77 17.52 -11.42
C ASN A 114 -12.79 16.39 -10.99
N ILE A 115 -11.85 16.63 -10.08
CA ILE A 115 -10.93 15.59 -9.57
C ILE A 115 -11.08 15.49 -8.05
N TYR A 116 -11.54 14.35 -7.56
CA TYR A 116 -11.85 14.10 -6.15
C TYR A 116 -10.95 13.01 -5.57
N TYR A 117 -10.19 13.35 -4.54
CA TYR A 117 -9.46 12.38 -3.73
C TYR A 117 -10.42 11.72 -2.76
N MET A 118 -10.43 10.39 -2.68
CA MET A 118 -11.32 9.68 -1.76
C MET A 118 -10.94 9.89 -0.29
N GLY A 119 -9.71 10.25 0.05
CA GLY A 119 -9.24 10.30 1.45
C GLY A 119 -8.52 9.01 1.86
N ALA A 120 -8.14 8.90 3.12
CA ALA A 120 -7.46 7.71 3.64
C ALA A 120 -8.32 6.44 3.49
N ALA A 121 -9.62 6.57 3.77
CA ALA A 121 -10.66 5.59 3.45
C ALA A 121 -12.00 6.33 3.28
N ASN A 122 -12.89 5.83 2.40
CA ASN A 122 -14.19 6.47 2.16
C ASN A 122 -15.20 5.53 1.51
N VAL A 123 -16.49 5.87 1.62
CA VAL A 123 -17.55 5.33 0.79
C VAL A 123 -18.33 6.48 0.17
N LEU A 124 -18.36 6.53 -1.15
CA LEU A 124 -19.04 7.56 -1.94
C LEU A 124 -20.19 6.96 -2.74
N LYS A 125 -21.16 7.78 -3.07
CA LYS A 125 -22.24 7.43 -4.00
C LYS A 125 -22.09 8.22 -5.31
N LEU A 126 -22.33 7.56 -6.44
CA LEU A 126 -22.41 8.17 -7.76
C LEU A 126 -23.60 7.57 -8.52
N GLY A 127 -24.71 8.31 -8.56
CA GLY A 127 -25.96 7.79 -9.12
C GLY A 127 -26.37 6.48 -8.42
N PRO A 128 -26.49 5.35 -9.15
CA PRO A 128 -26.86 4.08 -8.54
C PRO A 128 -25.69 3.35 -7.87
N LEU A 129 -24.44 3.78 -8.06
CA LEU A 129 -23.25 3.08 -7.55
C LEU A 129 -22.87 3.56 -6.16
N ARG A 130 -22.44 2.62 -5.32
CA ARG A 130 -21.74 2.86 -4.07
C ARG A 130 -20.31 2.34 -4.17
N ILE A 131 -19.34 3.21 -3.88
CA ILE A 131 -17.92 3.01 -4.17
C ILE A 131 -17.13 3.16 -2.86
N ALA A 132 -16.49 2.08 -2.41
CA ALA A 132 -15.58 2.09 -1.27
C ALA A 132 -14.13 2.18 -1.74
N GLY A 133 -13.31 2.98 -1.07
CA GLY A 133 -11.89 3.16 -1.38
C GLY A 133 -11.02 3.15 -0.14
N ILE A 134 -9.83 2.58 -0.26
CA ILE A 134 -8.76 2.65 0.73
C ILE A 134 -7.46 3.11 0.05
N SER A 135 -6.84 4.14 0.62
CA SER A 135 -5.59 4.71 0.11
C SER A 135 -4.37 4.10 0.80
N GLY A 136 -3.26 4.03 0.06
CA GLY A 136 -1.95 3.66 0.57
C GLY A 136 -1.55 2.22 0.27
N ILE A 137 -0.41 1.83 0.84
CA ILE A 137 0.09 0.45 0.79
C ILE A 137 0.19 -0.16 2.18
N TRP A 138 0.01 -1.47 2.28
CA TRP A 138 0.06 -2.17 3.54
C TRP A 138 1.50 -2.44 3.99
N LYS A 139 1.82 -2.03 5.22
CA LYS A 139 3.03 -2.44 5.95
C LYS A 139 2.67 -2.85 7.37
N GLY A 140 2.87 -4.13 7.69
CA GLY A 140 2.41 -4.71 8.95
C GLY A 140 2.94 -4.03 10.22
N PHE A 141 4.15 -3.46 10.16
CA PHE A 141 4.76 -2.76 11.30
C PHE A 141 4.14 -1.38 11.58
N ASP A 142 3.54 -0.72 10.58
CA ASP A 142 2.85 0.56 10.74
C ASP A 142 1.33 0.43 10.87
N TYR A 143 0.76 -0.70 10.44
CA TYR A 143 -0.69 -0.93 10.42
C TYR A 143 -1.38 -0.64 11.77
N LYS A 144 -0.75 -1.04 12.88
CA LYS A 144 -1.29 -0.86 14.23
C LYS A 144 -0.99 0.50 14.87
N LYS A 145 -0.24 1.37 14.19
CA LYS A 145 0.09 2.72 14.67
C LYS A 145 -1.05 3.70 14.40
N GLN A 146 -0.98 4.87 15.00
CA GLN A 146 -1.76 6.03 14.54
C GLN A 146 -1.00 6.81 13.46
N HIS A 147 -1.72 7.71 12.79
CA HIS A 147 -1.10 8.73 11.94
C HIS A 147 -0.35 9.70 12.85
N HIS A 148 0.97 9.71 12.78
CA HIS A 148 1.84 10.56 13.59
C HIS A 148 2.59 11.59 12.74
N GLU A 149 2.55 11.40 11.43
CA GLU A 149 3.24 12.19 10.43
C GLU A 149 2.65 13.59 10.35
N ARG A 150 3.51 14.60 10.50
CA ARG A 150 3.18 16.02 10.29
C ARG A 150 4.40 16.74 9.76
N LEU A 151 4.19 17.77 8.95
CA LEU A 151 5.29 18.56 8.42
C LEU A 151 6.02 19.31 9.55
N PRO A 152 7.36 19.52 9.42
CA PRO A 152 8.23 18.99 8.35
C PRO A 152 8.55 17.49 8.50
N PHE A 153 8.51 16.74 7.40
CA PHE A 153 8.76 15.30 7.39
C PHE A 153 10.26 14.95 7.43
N ASN A 154 10.60 13.87 8.11
CA ASN A 154 11.87 13.16 7.91
C ASN A 154 11.73 12.04 6.83
N GLU A 155 12.78 11.28 6.55
CA GLU A 155 12.74 10.22 5.53
C GLU A 155 11.77 9.09 5.90
N GLY A 156 11.66 8.78 7.20
CA GLY A 156 10.71 7.83 7.73
C GLY A 156 9.25 8.27 7.54
N ASP A 157 8.94 9.52 7.86
CA ASP A 157 7.58 10.09 7.79
C ASP A 157 7.08 10.14 6.34
N VAL A 158 7.96 10.47 5.38
CA VAL A 158 7.63 10.45 3.94
C VAL A 158 7.18 9.05 3.49
N LYS A 159 7.72 7.98 4.10
CA LYS A 159 7.34 6.60 3.81
C LYS A 159 6.12 6.14 4.58
N SER A 160 6.07 6.44 5.89
CA SER A 160 5.01 5.92 6.74
C SER A 160 3.65 6.58 6.50
N ILE A 161 3.60 7.82 6.00
CA ILE A 161 2.37 8.57 5.79
C ILE A 161 1.37 7.91 4.83
N TYR A 162 1.86 7.22 3.80
CA TYR A 162 1.00 6.49 2.85
C TYR A 162 0.79 5.03 3.24
N HIS A 163 1.30 4.57 4.39
CA HIS A 163 1.00 3.22 4.84
C HIS A 163 -0.45 3.13 5.37
N VAL A 164 -1.14 2.06 5.05
CA VAL A 164 -2.52 1.82 5.53
C VAL A 164 -2.54 1.69 7.06
N ARG A 165 -3.51 2.33 7.73
CA ARG A 165 -3.71 2.24 9.19
C ARG A 165 -4.94 1.41 9.56
N GLU A 166 -4.88 0.76 10.71
CA GLU A 166 -5.98 -0.04 11.25
C GLU A 166 -7.24 0.79 11.47
N LEU A 167 -7.12 2.03 11.95
CA LEU A 167 -8.28 2.88 12.22
C LEU A 167 -9.09 3.14 10.95
N ASP A 168 -8.41 3.31 9.80
CA ASP A 168 -9.04 3.53 8.50
C ASP A 168 -9.77 2.28 8.01
N VAL A 169 -9.12 1.13 8.10
CA VAL A 169 -9.72 -0.17 7.77
C VAL A 169 -10.89 -0.50 8.68
N ARG A 170 -10.78 -0.24 9.99
CA ARG A 170 -11.80 -0.57 10.98
C ARG A 170 -13.13 0.12 10.66
N LYS A 171 -13.10 1.38 10.21
CA LYS A 171 -14.29 2.10 9.73
C LYS A 171 -14.96 1.35 8.58
N LEU A 172 -14.21 0.93 7.55
CA LEU A 172 -14.74 0.15 6.43
C LEU A 172 -15.32 -1.19 6.87
N LEU A 173 -14.70 -1.84 7.87
CA LEU A 173 -15.23 -3.10 8.44
C LEU A 173 -16.55 -2.93 9.21
N GLN A 174 -16.96 -1.69 9.54
CA GLN A 174 -18.26 -1.43 10.16
C GLN A 174 -19.40 -1.24 9.16
N VAL A 175 -19.13 -1.18 7.85
CA VAL A 175 -20.17 -1.06 6.82
C VAL A 175 -20.99 -2.35 6.77
N ARG A 176 -22.31 -2.24 6.82
CA ARG A 176 -23.26 -3.38 6.88
C ARG A 176 -24.17 -3.49 5.67
N THR A 177 -24.17 -2.48 4.80
CA THR A 177 -24.95 -2.48 3.56
C THR A 177 -24.06 -2.70 2.33
N GLN A 178 -24.63 -3.27 1.27
CA GLN A 178 -23.91 -3.64 0.05
C GLN A 178 -23.17 -2.46 -0.59
N VAL A 179 -22.00 -2.73 -1.18
CA VAL A 179 -21.20 -1.81 -2.00
C VAL A 179 -21.03 -2.42 -3.40
N ASP A 180 -20.93 -1.59 -4.44
CA ASP A 180 -20.80 -2.05 -5.83
C ASP A 180 -19.32 -2.15 -6.28
N VAL A 181 -18.48 -1.21 -5.84
CA VAL A 181 -17.08 -1.10 -6.25
C VAL A 181 -16.18 -0.94 -5.02
N GLY A 182 -15.13 -1.77 -4.93
CA GLY A 182 -14.01 -1.58 -4.00
C GLY A 182 -12.75 -1.11 -4.75
N ILE A 183 -11.95 -0.25 -4.12
CA ILE A 183 -10.71 0.28 -4.70
C ILE A 183 -9.61 0.23 -3.63
N SER A 184 -8.46 -0.34 -3.97
CA SER A 184 -7.22 -0.25 -3.18
C SER A 184 -6.03 -0.10 -4.10
N HIS A 185 -4.99 0.62 -3.69
CA HIS A 185 -3.80 0.73 -4.53
C HIS A 185 -3.07 -0.60 -4.66
N ASP A 186 -2.68 -1.18 -3.53
CA ASP A 186 -2.11 -2.52 -3.48
C ASP A 186 -3.19 -3.61 -3.60
N TRP A 187 -2.79 -4.79 -4.07
CA TRP A 187 -3.72 -5.88 -4.33
C TRP A 187 -4.15 -6.52 -3.01
N PRO A 188 -5.42 -6.93 -2.85
CA PRO A 188 -5.82 -7.83 -1.76
C PRO A 188 -4.93 -9.08 -1.77
N ARG A 189 -4.28 -9.36 -0.65
CA ARG A 189 -3.43 -10.55 -0.52
C ARG A 189 -4.22 -11.82 -0.83
N GLY A 190 -3.61 -12.71 -1.61
CA GLY A 190 -4.17 -14.00 -2.00
C GLY A 190 -4.94 -13.96 -3.32
N VAL A 191 -5.22 -12.77 -3.87
CA VAL A 191 -5.93 -12.61 -5.15
C VAL A 191 -5.09 -13.11 -6.33
N GLU A 192 -3.77 -13.07 -6.21
CA GLU A 192 -2.81 -13.55 -7.18
C GLU A 192 -2.97 -15.05 -7.48
N TRP A 193 -3.62 -15.81 -6.60
CA TRP A 193 -3.90 -17.25 -6.78
C TRP A 193 -5.28 -17.54 -7.40
N LYS A 194 -6.10 -16.51 -7.62
CA LYS A 194 -7.51 -16.65 -8.04
C LYS A 194 -7.73 -16.42 -9.55
N GLY A 195 -6.71 -15.97 -10.28
CA GLY A 195 -6.70 -15.84 -11.73
C GLY A 195 -5.63 -16.72 -12.39
N ASP A 196 -5.12 -16.28 -13.54
CA ASP A 196 -4.01 -16.97 -14.24
C ASP A 196 -2.65 -16.64 -13.61
N TRP A 197 -2.44 -17.18 -12.41
CA TRP A 197 -1.21 -17.02 -11.64
C TRP A 197 0.03 -17.57 -12.37
N LYS A 198 -0.15 -18.57 -13.24
CA LYS A 198 0.94 -19.12 -14.04
C LYS A 198 1.43 -18.11 -15.07
N LYS A 199 0.53 -17.37 -15.73
CA LYS A 199 0.91 -16.27 -16.62
C LYS A 199 1.56 -15.13 -15.82
N LEU A 200 0.99 -14.76 -14.68
CA LEU A 200 1.54 -13.70 -13.82
C LEU A 200 2.99 -13.97 -13.42
N PHE A 201 3.29 -15.15 -12.86
CA PHE A 201 4.64 -15.49 -12.41
C PHE A 201 5.60 -15.78 -13.56
N ARG A 202 5.12 -16.19 -14.73
CA ARG A 202 5.96 -16.23 -15.93
C ARG A 202 6.40 -14.83 -16.37
N GLN A 203 5.52 -13.83 -16.26
CA GLN A 203 5.83 -12.45 -16.62
C GLN A 203 6.65 -11.74 -15.54
N LYS A 204 6.37 -12.02 -14.26
CA LYS A 204 7.05 -11.41 -13.09
C LYS A 204 7.44 -12.48 -12.09
N ALA A 205 8.52 -13.21 -12.39
CA ALA A 205 8.97 -14.35 -11.59
C ALA A 205 9.26 -14.03 -10.12
N HIS A 206 9.74 -12.81 -9.83
CA HIS A 206 10.02 -12.37 -8.46
C HIS A 206 8.76 -12.31 -7.57
N LEU A 207 7.56 -12.19 -8.14
CA LEU A 207 6.32 -12.16 -7.37
C LEU A 207 5.94 -13.55 -6.83
N GLU A 208 6.45 -14.64 -7.43
CA GLU A 208 6.08 -15.99 -7.01
C GLU A 208 6.58 -16.31 -5.59
N GLU A 209 7.82 -15.93 -5.29
CA GLU A 209 8.40 -16.14 -3.97
C GLU A 209 7.65 -15.31 -2.90
N ASP A 210 7.40 -14.03 -3.18
CA ASP A 210 6.65 -13.14 -2.28
C ASP A 210 5.22 -13.65 -2.04
N ALA A 211 4.56 -14.17 -3.08
CA ALA A 211 3.23 -14.76 -2.97
C ALA A 211 3.24 -16.04 -2.12
N ARG A 212 4.19 -16.94 -2.34
CA ARG A 212 4.32 -18.19 -1.57
C ARG A 212 4.64 -17.94 -0.09
N ASN A 213 5.42 -16.90 0.19
CA ASN A 213 5.77 -16.47 1.54
C ASN A 213 4.68 -15.59 2.20
N GLY A 214 3.57 -15.31 1.50
CA GLY A 214 2.46 -14.50 2.03
C GLY A 214 2.79 -13.03 2.23
N GLN A 215 3.83 -12.54 1.54
CA GLN A 215 4.33 -11.16 1.57
C GLN A 215 3.76 -10.30 0.45
N LEU A 216 3.25 -10.91 -0.63
CA LEU A 216 2.60 -10.18 -1.72
C LEU A 216 1.20 -9.71 -1.32
N GLY A 217 0.92 -8.43 -1.60
CA GLY A 217 -0.40 -7.84 -1.42
C GLY A 217 -0.72 -7.42 0.02
N SER A 218 -1.96 -6.99 0.19
CA SER A 218 -2.46 -6.19 1.29
C SER A 218 -3.41 -6.99 2.15
N VAL A 219 -3.01 -7.22 3.40
CA VAL A 219 -3.87 -7.88 4.39
C VAL A 219 -5.09 -7.01 4.70
N ALA A 220 -4.89 -5.70 4.76
CA ALA A 220 -5.95 -4.72 4.99
C ALA A 220 -7.00 -4.75 3.87
N ALA A 221 -6.57 -4.71 2.60
CA ALA A 221 -7.49 -4.77 1.47
C ALA A 221 -8.25 -6.10 1.42
N THR A 222 -7.61 -7.23 1.75
CA THR A 222 -8.31 -8.53 1.89
C THR A 222 -9.42 -8.47 2.93
N TYR A 223 -9.15 -7.93 4.13
CA TYR A 223 -10.17 -7.80 5.17
C TYR A 223 -11.37 -6.98 4.69
N VAL A 224 -11.13 -5.87 4.00
CA VAL A 224 -12.19 -5.02 3.45
C VAL A 224 -12.95 -5.74 2.33
N MET A 225 -12.25 -6.39 1.38
CA MET A 225 -12.87 -7.10 0.27
C MET A 225 -13.75 -8.25 0.75
N ASP A 226 -13.27 -9.07 1.69
CA ASP A 226 -14.01 -10.22 2.23
C ASP A 226 -15.24 -9.78 3.04
N ARG A 227 -15.15 -8.60 3.67
CA ARG A 227 -16.21 -8.02 4.51
C ARG A 227 -17.27 -7.25 3.71
N LEU A 228 -16.90 -6.59 2.62
CA LEU A 228 -17.79 -5.77 1.78
C LEU A 228 -18.32 -6.51 0.56
N ARG A 229 -17.58 -7.52 0.08
CA ARG A 229 -17.87 -8.34 -1.10
C ARG A 229 -18.42 -7.51 -2.28
N PRO A 230 -17.72 -6.48 -2.76
CA PRO A 230 -18.22 -5.73 -3.92
C PRO A 230 -18.15 -6.60 -5.18
N PRO A 231 -19.09 -6.50 -6.13
CA PRO A 231 -19.01 -7.17 -7.43
C PRO A 231 -17.75 -6.84 -8.22
N TYR A 232 -17.17 -5.65 -8.01
CA TYR A 232 -15.94 -5.22 -8.65
C TYR A 232 -14.92 -4.75 -7.61
N TRP A 233 -13.67 -5.18 -7.77
CA TRP A 233 -12.54 -4.67 -7.00
C TRP A 233 -11.42 -4.23 -7.95
N PHE A 234 -10.95 -3.00 -7.80
CA PHE A 234 -9.89 -2.43 -8.62
C PHE A 234 -8.62 -2.17 -7.84
N SER A 235 -7.49 -2.58 -8.41
CA SER A 235 -6.16 -2.30 -7.85
C SER A 235 -5.12 -1.91 -8.89
N ALA A 236 -3.95 -1.49 -8.44
CA ALA A 236 -2.85 -1.02 -9.27
C ALA A 236 -1.52 -1.53 -8.70
N HIS A 237 -0.51 -0.66 -8.59
CA HIS A 237 0.79 -0.87 -7.92
C HIS A 237 1.77 -1.83 -8.61
N LEU A 238 1.36 -3.07 -8.92
CA LEU A 238 2.28 -4.11 -9.42
C LEU A 238 2.66 -3.96 -10.91
N HIS A 239 2.16 -2.92 -11.59
CA HIS A 239 2.45 -2.62 -13.00
C HIS A 239 2.30 -3.84 -13.90
N CYS A 240 1.10 -4.44 -13.86
CA CYS A 240 0.66 -5.46 -14.80
C CYS A 240 -0.87 -5.56 -14.77
N LYS A 241 -1.45 -5.92 -15.91
CA LYS A 241 -2.86 -6.30 -15.97
C LYS A 241 -3.06 -7.70 -15.43
N TYR A 242 -4.02 -7.83 -14.53
CA TYR A 242 -4.40 -9.11 -13.98
C TYR A 242 -5.89 -9.12 -13.64
N ALA A 243 -6.56 -10.21 -14.00
CA ALA A 243 -7.97 -10.40 -13.72
C ALA A 243 -8.17 -11.71 -12.96
N ALA A 244 -9.05 -11.67 -11.96
CA ALA A 244 -9.39 -12.82 -11.15
C ALA A 244 -10.86 -12.77 -10.72
N VAL A 245 -11.41 -13.93 -10.39
CA VAL A 245 -12.76 -14.04 -9.80
C VAL A 245 -12.62 -14.67 -8.42
N ILE A 246 -13.07 -13.94 -7.41
CA ILE A 246 -13.07 -14.38 -6.02
C ILE A 246 -14.46 -14.88 -5.68
N ASP A 247 -14.54 -16.13 -5.23
CA ASP A 247 -15.74 -16.78 -4.74
C ASP A 247 -15.72 -16.77 -3.21
N HIS A 248 -16.63 -16.00 -2.61
CA HIS A 248 -16.71 -15.77 -1.17
C HIS A 248 -17.44 -16.88 -0.40
N GLU A 249 -18.09 -17.82 -1.10
CA GLU A 249 -18.73 -18.97 -0.45
C GLU A 249 -17.73 -20.11 -0.23
N LYS A 250 -16.79 -20.29 -1.15
CA LYS A 250 -15.76 -21.35 -1.06
C LYS A 250 -14.65 -21.04 -0.06
N SER A 251 -14.47 -19.80 0.35
CA SER A 251 -13.46 -19.40 1.33
C SER A 251 -13.85 -19.70 2.78
N GLY A 252 -15.12 -20.03 3.05
CA GLY A 252 -15.63 -20.34 4.40
C GLY A 252 -15.19 -21.70 4.97
N GLU A 253 -14.55 -22.57 4.18
CA GLU A 253 -14.09 -23.90 4.61
C GLU A 253 -12.57 -23.99 4.83
N ALA A 254 -11.80 -22.93 4.57
CA ALA A 254 -10.34 -22.94 4.65
C ALA A 254 -9.78 -22.33 5.95
N SER A 255 -10.23 -22.83 7.10
CA SER A 255 -9.53 -22.63 8.38
C SER A 255 -9.72 -23.86 9.28
N GLY A 256 -9.01 -24.92 8.94
CA GLY A 256 -8.82 -26.12 9.75
C GLY A 256 -7.77 -27.03 9.07
N PRO A 257 -6.85 -27.67 9.80
CA PRO A 257 -5.87 -28.55 9.20
C PRO A 257 -6.56 -29.86 8.81
N ALA A 258 -6.95 -29.99 7.54
CA ALA A 258 -7.53 -31.24 7.03
C ALA A 258 -6.45 -32.03 6.30
N ALA A 259 -6.04 -33.11 6.95
CA ALA A 259 -5.17 -34.15 6.44
C ALA A 259 -5.66 -34.72 5.10
N ALA A 260 -4.71 -35.10 4.27
CA ALA A 260 -4.91 -35.75 2.99
C ALA A 260 -5.74 -37.05 3.13
N SER A 261 -6.80 -37.15 2.34
CA SER A 261 -7.37 -38.44 1.96
C SER A 261 -7.71 -38.42 0.47
N THR A 262 -6.95 -39.21 -0.27
CA THR A 262 -7.11 -39.51 -1.69
C THR A 262 -8.44 -40.21 -1.97
N SER A 263 -9.19 -39.72 -2.96
CA SER A 263 -10.02 -40.59 -3.78
C SER A 263 -10.21 -40.02 -5.19
N ASN A 264 -9.92 -40.86 -6.17
CA ASN A 264 -10.06 -40.61 -7.60
C ASN A 264 -11.53 -40.53 -8.00
N GLY A 265 -11.89 -39.49 -8.76
CA GLY A 265 -13.17 -39.39 -9.47
C GLY A 265 -13.03 -38.48 -10.68
N VAL A 266 -12.97 -39.07 -11.87
CA VAL A 266 -12.91 -38.39 -13.17
C VAL A 266 -14.30 -37.88 -13.55
N ALA A 267 -14.46 -36.59 -13.86
CA ALA A 267 -15.53 -36.11 -14.76
C ALA A 267 -15.27 -34.68 -15.32
N VAL A 268 -14.96 -34.67 -16.62
CA VAL A 268 -15.42 -33.78 -17.72
C VAL A 268 -15.41 -32.24 -17.50
N GLU A 269 -14.46 -31.58 -18.16
CA GLU A 269 -14.40 -30.13 -18.37
C GLU A 269 -15.42 -29.64 -19.42
N GLU A 270 -16.24 -28.65 -19.06
CA GLU A 270 -16.94 -27.78 -20.01
C GLU A 270 -16.14 -26.50 -20.22
N ILE A 271 -15.80 -26.22 -21.49
CA ILE A 271 -15.05 -25.05 -21.95
C ILE A 271 -15.97 -23.82 -21.97
N PRO A 272 -15.68 -22.72 -21.25
CA PRO A 272 -16.36 -21.44 -21.46
C PRO A 272 -15.83 -20.78 -22.75
N LYS A 273 -16.76 -20.34 -23.59
CA LYS A 273 -16.52 -19.65 -24.85
C LYS A 273 -15.67 -18.39 -24.66
N LYS A 274 -14.66 -18.26 -25.52
CA LYS A 274 -13.83 -17.07 -25.78
C LYS A 274 -14.73 -15.87 -26.11
N ASN A 275 -14.60 -14.77 -25.36
CA ASN A 275 -15.08 -13.46 -25.80
C ASN A 275 -14.21 -12.98 -26.99
N SER A 276 -14.83 -12.37 -27.99
CA SER A 276 -14.24 -12.15 -29.31
C SER A 276 -13.79 -10.72 -29.60
N ASP A 277 -13.46 -9.91 -28.60
CA ASP A 277 -13.12 -8.49 -28.80
C ASP A 277 -11.78 -8.09 -28.14
N GLU A 278 -10.75 -8.91 -28.32
CA GLU A 278 -9.35 -8.57 -28.02
C GLU A 278 -8.66 -8.10 -29.30
N ILE A 279 -8.09 -6.90 -29.30
CA ILE A 279 -7.21 -6.39 -30.35
C ILE A 279 -5.78 -6.71 -29.90
N ASP A 280 -5.14 -7.63 -30.63
CA ASP A 280 -3.76 -8.07 -30.43
C ASP A 280 -2.83 -7.25 -31.35
N LEU A 281 -1.85 -6.55 -30.78
CA LEU A 281 -0.88 -5.72 -31.50
C LEU A 281 0.54 -6.02 -31.00
N ASP A 282 1.06 -7.21 -31.29
CA ASP A 282 2.49 -7.49 -31.09
C ASP A 282 3.13 -8.01 -32.39
N MET A 283 4.26 -7.38 -32.77
CA MET A 283 5.25 -7.88 -33.73
C MET A 283 6.47 -8.36 -32.94
N GLU A 284 7.01 -9.50 -33.37
CA GLU A 284 8.07 -10.31 -32.76
C GLU A 284 9.44 -9.61 -32.67
N ASP A 285 10.19 -9.89 -31.60
CA ASP A 285 11.52 -10.54 -31.68
C ASP A 285 12.09 -10.88 -30.26
N GLU A 286 12.72 -12.05 -30.14
CA GLU A 286 13.39 -12.60 -28.95
C GLU A 286 14.88 -12.23 -28.89
N GLU A 287 15.45 -12.03 -27.69
CA GLU A 287 16.56 -12.84 -27.14
C GLU A 287 16.96 -12.40 -25.72
N ALA A 288 17.40 -13.37 -24.91
CA ALA A 288 17.62 -13.25 -23.47
C ALA A 288 19.05 -12.83 -23.07
N SER A 289 19.18 -12.06 -21.98
CA SER A 289 20.45 -11.99 -21.23
C SER A 289 20.23 -11.86 -19.72
N THR A 290 21.05 -12.57 -18.96
CA THR A 290 21.09 -12.64 -17.50
C THR A 290 22.03 -11.57 -16.93
N GLN A 291 21.56 -10.80 -15.94
CA GLN A 291 22.44 -10.07 -15.02
C GLN A 291 21.94 -10.11 -13.57
N VAL A 292 22.92 -10.09 -12.67
CA VAL A 292 22.85 -10.21 -11.21
C VAL A 292 23.19 -8.85 -10.60
N GLN A 293 22.47 -8.43 -9.55
CA GLN A 293 22.84 -7.61 -8.35
C GLN A 293 21.65 -6.74 -7.88
N PRO A 294 21.70 -5.97 -6.76
CA PRO A 294 22.03 -6.27 -5.36
C PRO A 294 20.87 -5.87 -4.41
N THR A 295 21.05 -6.06 -3.09
CA THR A 295 20.14 -5.81 -1.94
C THR A 295 18.89 -4.92 -2.18
N LYS A 296 17.70 -5.55 -2.19
CA LYS A 296 16.36 -4.94 -2.34
C LYS A 296 15.90 -4.15 -1.10
N ASN A 297 15.31 -2.98 -1.34
CA ASN A 297 14.36 -2.33 -0.45
C ASN A 297 12.94 -2.71 -0.91
N THR A 298 12.05 -3.14 -0.01
CA THR A 298 10.73 -3.73 -0.36
C THR A 298 9.61 -2.69 -0.57
N ASP A 299 9.96 -1.40 -0.59
CA ASP A 299 9.04 -0.28 -0.75
C ASP A 299 9.09 0.34 -2.16
N GLU A 300 10.10 -0.01 -2.97
CA GLU A 300 10.34 0.57 -4.30
C GLU A 300 10.35 -0.56 -5.34
N ILE A 301 9.41 -0.53 -6.29
CA ILE A 301 9.49 -1.38 -7.50
C ILE A 301 10.41 -0.64 -8.48
N ASP A 302 11.41 -1.35 -9.03
CA ASP A 302 12.42 -0.76 -9.90
C ASP A 302 11.80 -0.04 -11.10
N LEU A 303 12.21 1.21 -11.30
CA LEU A 303 11.80 2.05 -12.42
C LEU A 303 12.81 1.84 -13.56
N ASP A 304 12.79 0.64 -14.15
CA ASP A 304 13.69 0.33 -15.27
C ASP A 304 13.18 0.96 -16.58
N MET A 305 14.04 1.77 -17.18
CA MET A 305 13.99 2.23 -18.56
C MET A 305 15.06 1.45 -19.34
N ASP A 306 14.63 0.69 -20.34
CA ASP A 306 15.52 0.13 -21.38
C ASP A 306 16.01 1.28 -22.28
N ASP A 307 17.32 1.53 -22.32
CA ASP A 307 17.94 2.49 -23.24
C ASP A 307 19.16 1.82 -23.92
N ASP A 308 18.99 1.50 -25.20
CA ASP A 308 20.01 0.99 -26.12
C ASP A 308 20.84 2.15 -26.69
N GLU A 309 22.19 2.09 -26.58
CA GLU A 309 23.16 2.42 -27.65
C GLU A 309 24.65 2.32 -27.17
N PRO A 310 25.65 2.17 -28.08
CA PRO A 310 26.67 1.12 -27.96
C PRO A 310 28.02 1.54 -27.33
N ALA A 311 28.69 0.54 -26.75
CA ALA A 311 30.00 0.66 -26.10
C ALA A 311 31.20 0.52 -27.07
N SER A 312 32.30 1.24 -26.75
CA SER A 312 33.64 1.04 -27.31
C SER A 312 34.57 0.31 -26.32
N LYS A 313 35.28 -0.72 -26.82
CA LYS A 313 36.15 -1.67 -26.10
C LYS A 313 37.45 -1.07 -25.53
N ALA A 314 37.92 -1.57 -24.37
CA ALA A 314 39.33 -1.96 -24.14
C ALA A 314 39.60 -2.71 -22.81
N SER A 315 40.14 -3.93 -22.97
CA SER A 315 41.19 -4.64 -22.20
C SER A 315 41.08 -4.94 -20.68
N GLU A 316 41.17 -6.25 -20.43
CA GLU A 316 41.27 -7.01 -19.19
C GLU A 316 42.56 -6.78 -18.37
N ALA A 317 42.47 -6.95 -17.05
CA ALA A 317 43.54 -7.51 -16.23
C ALA A 317 42.96 -8.25 -15.01
N ASN A 318 43.42 -9.49 -14.86
CA ASN A 318 42.91 -10.56 -14.01
C ASN A 318 43.55 -10.53 -12.60
N THR A 319 42.77 -10.61 -11.53
CA THR A 319 43.29 -10.92 -10.18
C THR A 319 42.28 -11.73 -9.37
N THR A 320 42.67 -12.95 -9.05
CA THR A 320 41.96 -13.96 -8.24
C THR A 320 42.09 -13.67 -6.73
N LEU A 321 40.97 -13.67 -5.99
CA LEU A 321 40.89 -13.77 -4.52
C LEU A 321 39.59 -14.50 -4.09
N PRO A 322 39.53 -15.06 -2.87
CA PRO A 322 39.06 -16.42 -2.61
C PRO A 322 37.57 -16.54 -2.26
N VAL A 323 37.06 -17.74 -2.50
CA VAL A 323 35.78 -18.27 -2.01
C VAL A 323 35.74 -18.19 -0.49
N ASN A 324 34.81 -17.40 0.04
CA ASN A 324 34.47 -17.45 1.45
C ASN A 324 33.28 -18.39 1.60
N ALA A 325 33.55 -19.56 2.16
CA ALA A 325 32.54 -20.52 2.57
C ALA A 325 31.90 -20.01 3.85
N ASP A 326 30.61 -19.68 3.78
CA ASP A 326 29.65 -19.66 4.89
C ASP A 326 28.24 -19.52 4.26
N GLU A 327 27.84 -20.56 3.53
CA GLU A 327 26.43 -20.89 3.30
C GLU A 327 25.95 -21.66 4.54
N ILE A 328 24.90 -21.16 5.21
CA ILE A 328 24.04 -22.00 6.07
C ILE A 328 22.58 -21.64 5.77
N ASP A 329 22.06 -22.41 4.83
CA ASP A 329 20.80 -23.15 4.88
C ASP A 329 20.00 -23.07 6.20
N LEU A 330 18.76 -22.58 6.12
CA LEU A 330 17.76 -22.76 7.17
C LEU A 330 16.51 -23.39 6.55
N GLU A 331 16.66 -24.60 6.06
CA GLU A 331 15.58 -25.58 6.09
C GLU A 331 15.21 -25.88 7.56
N LEU A 332 13.98 -25.50 7.90
CA LEU A 332 13.25 -26.02 9.05
C LEU A 332 12.84 -27.45 8.72
N GLU A 333 13.71 -28.42 9.01
CA GLU A 333 13.33 -29.83 9.08
C GLU A 333 13.06 -30.26 10.52
N ASP A 334 12.01 -31.07 10.60
CA ASP A 334 11.33 -31.59 11.77
C ASP A 334 12.20 -32.46 12.68
N ASP A 335 11.74 -32.56 13.93
CA ASP A 335 12.28 -33.40 15.01
C ASP A 335 12.57 -34.85 14.58
N ALA A 336 13.86 -35.20 14.48
CA ALA A 336 14.34 -36.58 14.54
C ALA A 336 15.58 -36.68 15.45
N GLU A 337 15.52 -37.49 16.51
CA GLU A 337 16.61 -37.66 17.48
C GLU A 337 17.80 -38.48 16.93
N PRO A 338 19.06 -38.08 17.19
CA PRO A 338 20.25 -38.84 16.76
C PRO A 338 20.65 -39.95 17.75
N THR A 339 20.96 -41.15 17.23
CA THR A 339 21.20 -42.39 18.03
C THR A 339 22.67 -42.70 18.38
N THR A 340 23.64 -41.79 18.18
CA THR A 340 25.05 -42.00 18.60
C THR A 340 25.79 -40.69 18.92
N ALA A 341 26.74 -40.71 19.86
CA ALA A 341 27.65 -39.56 20.14
C ALA A 341 29.14 -39.96 20.15
N PRO A 342 30.07 -39.03 19.88
CA PRO A 342 31.50 -39.26 19.92
C PRO A 342 32.11 -39.06 21.32
N VAL A 343 33.20 -39.77 21.62
CA VAL A 343 33.94 -39.70 22.90
C VAL A 343 34.92 -38.51 22.91
N ALA A 344 35.05 -37.83 24.05
CA ALA A 344 35.92 -36.67 24.22
C ALA A 344 37.43 -36.99 24.20
N PRO A 345 38.31 -36.05 23.79
CA PRO A 345 39.74 -36.33 23.61
C PRO A 345 40.49 -36.46 24.95
N GLY A 346 41.33 -37.48 25.09
CA GLY A 346 42.24 -37.63 26.23
C GLY A 346 42.50 -39.04 26.77
N GLN A 347 41.92 -40.09 26.19
CA GLN A 347 42.12 -41.48 26.64
C GLN A 347 42.65 -42.46 25.57
N GLY A 348 43.36 -41.96 24.55
CA GLY A 348 44.19 -42.83 23.68
C GLY A 348 43.43 -43.83 22.81
N LEU A 349 42.18 -43.53 22.42
CA LEU A 349 41.38 -44.33 21.49
C LEU A 349 40.66 -43.40 20.51
N ASP A 350 41.34 -42.99 19.46
CA ASP A 350 40.75 -42.17 18.40
C ASP A 350 39.96 -43.08 17.42
N GLY A 351 38.65 -42.85 17.28
CA GLY A 351 37.84 -43.39 16.18
C GLY A 351 36.68 -44.35 16.49
N ALA A 352 36.32 -44.62 17.76
CA ALA A 352 35.19 -45.50 18.10
C ALA A 352 33.92 -44.72 18.50
N ARG A 353 32.76 -45.09 17.94
CA ARG A 353 31.41 -44.63 18.36
C ARG A 353 30.76 -45.70 19.24
N VAL A 354 30.12 -45.30 20.34
CA VAL A 354 29.37 -46.20 21.24
C VAL A 354 27.87 -45.86 21.17
N PRO A 355 26.95 -46.84 21.18
CA PRO A 355 25.51 -46.59 21.26
C PRO A 355 25.13 -45.92 22.59
N ILE A 356 24.22 -44.95 22.56
CA ILE A 356 23.61 -44.35 23.76
C ILE A 356 22.21 -44.93 23.91
N ASP A 357 21.94 -45.61 25.02
CA ASP A 357 20.57 -45.91 25.43
C ASP A 357 19.88 -44.60 25.89
N PRO A 358 18.59 -44.39 25.55
CA PRO A 358 17.89 -43.14 25.84
C PRO A 358 17.77 -42.89 27.36
N PRO A 359 17.88 -41.63 27.83
CA PRO A 359 17.69 -41.31 29.23
C PRO A 359 16.21 -41.45 29.61
N ALA A 360 15.95 -42.06 30.77
CA ALA A 360 14.62 -42.06 31.39
C ALA A 360 14.16 -40.61 31.68
N PRO A 361 12.84 -40.32 31.63
CA PRO A 361 12.35 -38.97 31.84
C PRO A 361 12.70 -38.46 33.25
N SER A 362 13.45 -37.36 33.29
CA SER A 362 13.63 -36.55 34.50
C SER A 362 12.29 -35.89 34.86
N ALA A 363 11.48 -36.59 35.65
CA ALA A 363 10.35 -35.98 36.33
C ALA A 363 10.91 -35.17 37.51
N VAL A 364 11.10 -33.86 37.33
CA VAL A 364 11.22 -32.95 38.47
C VAL A 364 9.82 -32.81 39.06
N PRO A 365 9.58 -33.27 40.29
CA PRO A 365 8.24 -33.23 40.87
C PRO A 365 7.77 -31.79 41.14
N GLU A 366 6.46 -31.60 41.06
CA GLU A 366 5.76 -30.30 41.04
C GLU A 366 6.05 -29.44 42.28
N ASP A 367 6.38 -30.07 43.40
CA ASP A 367 6.74 -29.50 44.69
C ASP A 367 8.07 -28.71 44.66
N LEU A 368 8.99 -29.05 43.77
CA LEU A 368 10.23 -28.30 43.54
C LEU A 368 10.04 -27.12 42.58
N ARG A 369 9.09 -27.21 41.63
CA ARG A 369 8.70 -26.08 40.76
C ARG A 369 7.97 -24.98 41.56
N ALA A 370 7.19 -25.37 42.56
CA ALA A 370 6.48 -24.45 43.44
C ALA A 370 7.39 -23.61 44.38
N GLN A 371 8.68 -23.95 44.48
CA GLN A 371 9.65 -23.22 45.30
C GLN A 371 10.42 -22.14 44.51
N LEU A 372 10.18 -22.01 43.19
CA LEU A 372 10.81 -20.97 42.38
C LEU A 372 10.15 -19.60 42.61
N PRO A 373 10.92 -18.49 42.59
CA PRO A 373 10.38 -17.14 42.69
C PRO A 373 9.33 -16.86 41.60
N ALA A 374 8.29 -16.09 41.92
CA ALA A 374 7.20 -15.76 41.00
C ALA A 374 7.64 -15.13 39.67
N SER A 375 8.86 -14.59 39.60
CA SER A 375 9.50 -14.08 38.38
C SER A 375 9.88 -15.15 37.35
N PHE A 376 9.82 -16.44 37.71
CA PHE A 376 10.01 -17.59 36.80
C PHE A 376 8.69 -18.27 36.41
N ALA A 377 7.56 -17.83 36.95
CA ALA A 377 6.26 -18.32 36.52
C ALA A 377 5.94 -17.77 35.12
N LYS A 378 5.49 -18.65 34.22
CA LYS A 378 4.99 -18.23 32.90
C LYS A 378 3.87 -17.21 33.13
N PRO A 379 3.89 -16.04 32.47
CA PRO A 379 2.78 -15.09 32.55
C PRO A 379 1.48 -15.83 32.21
N PRO A 380 0.35 -15.49 32.86
CA PRO A 380 -0.93 -16.07 32.46
C PRO A 380 -1.09 -15.85 30.95
N PRO A 381 -1.61 -16.86 30.21
CA PRO A 381 -1.91 -16.65 28.80
C PRO A 381 -2.75 -15.39 28.69
N ARG A 382 -2.28 -14.42 27.90
CA ARG A 382 -3.12 -13.30 27.49
C ARG A 382 -4.40 -13.91 26.94
N SER A 383 -5.56 -13.40 27.35
CA SER A 383 -6.80 -13.67 26.63
C SER A 383 -6.51 -13.40 25.16
N GLU A 384 -6.47 -14.45 24.35
CA GLU A 384 -6.43 -14.29 22.91
C GLU A 384 -7.61 -13.38 22.55
N PRO A 385 -7.46 -12.45 21.58
CA PRO A 385 -8.63 -11.79 21.03
C PRO A 385 -9.56 -12.92 20.61
N VAL A 386 -10.74 -12.98 21.21
CA VAL A 386 -11.73 -13.98 20.87
C VAL A 386 -11.97 -13.81 19.39
N ASN A 387 -11.48 -14.76 18.59
CA ASN A 387 -11.78 -14.89 17.18
C ASN A 387 -13.26 -15.30 17.09
N GLN A 388 -14.16 -14.41 17.53
CA GLN A 388 -15.56 -14.53 17.20
C GLN A 388 -15.60 -14.39 15.68
N PRO A 389 -16.11 -15.39 14.95
CA PRO A 389 -16.30 -15.26 13.52
C PRO A 389 -17.14 -14.00 13.32
N ILE A 390 -16.60 -13.01 12.62
CA ILE A 390 -17.35 -11.82 12.22
C ILE A 390 -18.52 -12.35 11.40
N SER A 391 -19.73 -12.31 11.94
CA SER A 391 -20.91 -12.71 11.18
C SER A 391 -21.03 -11.74 10.03
N HIS A 392 -20.92 -12.25 8.80
CA HIS A 392 -21.05 -11.41 7.62
C HIS A 392 -22.43 -10.72 7.63
N PRO A 393 -22.53 -9.39 7.42
CA PRO A 393 -23.81 -8.72 7.57
C PRO A 393 -24.84 -9.22 6.57
N PRO A 394 -26.09 -9.37 7.01
CA PRO A 394 -27.17 -9.85 6.15
C PRO A 394 -27.50 -8.85 5.01
N GLY A 395 -27.13 -7.58 5.15
CA GLY A 395 -27.32 -6.55 4.13
C GLY A 395 -26.33 -6.59 2.96
N ILE A 396 -25.30 -7.45 3.05
CA ILE A 396 -24.31 -7.67 1.99
C ILE A 396 -24.58 -9.06 1.43
N THR A 397 -25.05 -9.13 0.20
CA THR A 397 -25.61 -10.35 -0.41
C THR A 397 -24.74 -10.90 -1.53
N ASN A 398 -23.82 -10.09 -2.08
CA ASN A 398 -22.96 -10.55 -3.16
C ASN A 398 -21.97 -11.61 -2.69
N THR A 399 -21.72 -12.59 -3.55
CA THR A 399 -20.88 -13.76 -3.26
C THR A 399 -19.69 -13.86 -4.20
N LYS A 400 -19.60 -13.02 -5.23
CA LYS A 400 -18.50 -13.04 -6.19
C LYS A 400 -17.93 -11.66 -6.47
N THR A 401 -16.61 -11.52 -6.40
CA THR A 401 -15.91 -10.29 -6.74
C THR A 401 -15.09 -10.50 -8.01
N ASN A 402 -15.31 -9.65 -9.02
CA ASN A 402 -14.46 -9.55 -10.19
C ASN A 402 -13.32 -8.58 -9.88
N PHE A 403 -12.13 -9.12 -9.74
CA PHE A 403 -10.93 -8.34 -9.50
C PHE A 403 -10.27 -7.97 -10.82
N LEU A 404 -9.84 -6.72 -10.92
CA LEU A 404 -9.05 -6.21 -12.02
C LEU A 404 -7.94 -5.31 -11.48
N ALA A 405 -6.71 -5.64 -11.83
CA ALA A 405 -5.58 -4.74 -11.71
C ALA A 405 -5.07 -4.33 -13.09
N LEU A 406 -4.55 -3.11 -13.18
CA LEU A 406 -4.07 -2.51 -14.42
C LEU A 406 -2.67 -1.92 -14.24
N ASP A 407 -1.98 -1.71 -15.36
CA ASP A 407 -0.64 -1.12 -15.40
C ASP A 407 -0.66 0.41 -15.28
N LYS A 408 0.52 1.03 -15.34
CA LYS A 408 0.68 2.49 -15.49
C LYS A 408 0.56 2.92 -16.95
N CYS A 409 0.13 4.16 -17.17
CA CYS A 409 -0.02 4.76 -18.50
C CYS A 409 1.33 4.87 -19.24
N LEU A 410 1.70 3.83 -19.97
CA LEU A 410 2.90 3.76 -20.82
C LEU A 410 2.57 3.06 -22.15
N PRO A 411 3.39 3.29 -23.20
CA PRO A 411 3.23 2.60 -24.48
C PRO A 411 3.23 1.07 -24.31
N ASN A 412 2.37 0.39 -25.09
CA ASN A 412 2.25 -1.07 -25.14
C ASN A 412 1.93 -1.74 -23.79
N ARG A 413 1.23 -1.01 -22.90
CA ARG A 413 0.77 -1.54 -21.61
C ARG A 413 -0.75 -1.52 -21.50
N ASP A 414 -1.26 -2.45 -20.70
CA ASP A 414 -2.67 -2.57 -20.37
C ASP A 414 -3.02 -1.72 -19.13
N PHE A 415 -3.13 -0.41 -19.31
CA PHE A 415 -3.31 0.53 -18.19
C PHE A 415 -4.75 1.03 -18.01
N LEU A 416 -5.58 0.95 -19.06
CA LEU A 416 -6.93 1.51 -19.09
C LEU A 416 -7.97 0.46 -19.49
N GLN A 417 -9.08 0.40 -18.76
CA GLN A 417 -10.27 -0.37 -19.15
C GLN A 417 -11.54 0.46 -19.08
N VAL A 418 -12.28 0.52 -20.18
CA VAL A 418 -13.59 1.20 -20.27
C VAL A 418 -14.71 0.16 -20.26
N LEU A 419 -15.61 0.26 -19.29
CA LEU A 419 -16.67 -0.72 -19.04
C LEU A 419 -17.95 -0.06 -18.53
N SER A 420 -19.08 -0.75 -18.70
CA SER A 420 -20.40 -0.31 -18.22
C SER A 420 -20.74 -1.15 -16.99
N MET A 421 -21.08 -0.50 -15.88
CA MET A 421 -21.40 -1.18 -14.63
C MET A 421 -22.89 -1.08 -14.29
N PRO A 422 -23.59 -2.22 -14.14
CA PRO A 422 -24.86 -2.23 -13.46
C PRO A 422 -24.64 -2.10 -11.94
N ALA A 423 -25.52 -1.39 -11.25
CA ALA A 423 -25.53 -1.36 -9.78
C ALA A 423 -26.35 -2.53 -9.23
N ILE A 424 -25.79 -3.24 -8.25
CA ILE A 424 -26.55 -4.25 -7.49
C ILE A 424 -27.23 -3.64 -6.27
N THR A 425 -26.69 -2.53 -5.74
CA THR A 425 -27.25 -1.82 -4.60
C THR A 425 -28.58 -1.16 -4.96
N ASN A 426 -28.70 -0.61 -6.16
CA ASN A 426 -29.91 0.01 -6.67
C ASN A 426 -30.15 -0.28 -8.16
N PRO A 427 -30.62 -1.49 -8.52
CA PRO A 427 -30.76 -1.92 -9.91
C PRO A 427 -31.83 -1.17 -10.70
N ASN A 428 -32.76 -0.49 -10.02
CA ASN A 428 -33.89 0.22 -10.63
C ASN A 428 -33.71 1.75 -10.64
N ALA A 429 -32.57 2.28 -10.19
CA ALA A 429 -32.35 3.72 -10.19
C ALA A 429 -32.20 4.25 -11.62
N SER A 430 -32.84 5.40 -11.89
CA SER A 430 -32.60 6.17 -13.10
C SER A 430 -31.18 6.73 -13.07
N VAL A 431 -30.49 6.66 -14.22
CA VAL A 431 -29.18 7.27 -14.41
C VAL A 431 -29.39 8.63 -15.07
N ASP A 432 -29.80 9.62 -14.28
CA ASP A 432 -30.00 10.99 -14.75
C ASP A 432 -28.65 11.72 -14.85
N ARG A 433 -28.12 11.84 -16.07
CA ARG A 433 -26.83 12.47 -16.35
C ARG A 433 -26.95 14.01 -16.39
N PRO A 434 -25.93 14.77 -15.96
CA PRO A 434 -24.64 14.31 -15.42
C PRO A 434 -24.74 13.83 -13.97
N LEU A 435 -24.03 12.74 -13.66
CA LEU A 435 -23.96 12.21 -12.30
C LEU A 435 -23.11 13.11 -11.39
N ARG A 436 -23.43 13.12 -10.10
CA ARG A 436 -22.72 13.88 -9.07
C ARG A 436 -22.32 12.98 -7.92
N LEU A 437 -21.21 13.32 -7.26
CA LEU A 437 -20.80 12.64 -6.05
C LEU A 437 -21.73 13.03 -4.89
N GLU A 438 -22.10 12.02 -4.11
CA GLU A 438 -22.85 12.16 -2.87
C GLU A 438 -22.09 11.48 -1.72
N TYR A 439 -22.20 12.06 -0.53
CA TYR A 439 -21.80 11.42 0.71
C TYR A 439 -22.70 10.21 1.00
N ASP A 440 -22.10 9.16 1.53
CA ASP A 440 -22.82 7.99 2.00
C ASP A 440 -23.23 8.14 3.47
N VAL A 441 -24.52 7.98 3.76
CA VAL A 441 -25.10 8.21 5.10
C VAL A 441 -24.50 7.27 6.15
N GLU A 442 -24.32 5.99 5.82
CA GLU A 442 -23.72 5.00 6.73
C GLU A 442 -22.25 5.35 7.00
N TRP A 443 -21.50 5.76 5.97
CA TRP A 443 -20.12 6.19 6.13
C TRP A 443 -19.95 7.46 6.96
N LEU A 444 -20.83 8.45 6.80
CA LEU A 444 -20.82 9.65 7.64
C LEU A 444 -21.06 9.30 9.12
N ALA A 445 -22.01 8.40 9.39
CA ALA A 445 -22.29 7.92 10.75
C ALA A 445 -21.09 7.19 11.36
N ILE A 446 -20.48 6.26 10.61
CA ILE A 446 -19.24 5.58 11.02
C ILE A 446 -18.14 6.60 11.31
N THR A 447 -17.93 7.56 10.40
CA THR A 447 -16.90 8.59 10.56
C THR A 447 -17.08 9.40 11.85
N ARG A 448 -18.33 9.74 12.21
CA ARG A 448 -18.64 10.41 13.48
C ARG A 448 -18.29 9.57 14.69
N VAL A 449 -18.65 8.29 14.71
CA VAL A 449 -18.33 7.36 15.83
C VAL A 449 -16.83 7.29 16.09
N PHE A 450 -16.02 7.24 15.03
CA PHE A 450 -14.56 7.10 15.14
C PHE A 450 -13.80 8.44 15.23
N ALA A 451 -14.46 9.60 15.14
CA ALA A 451 -13.79 10.89 15.07
C ALA A 451 -12.93 11.19 16.30
N SER A 452 -13.40 10.80 17.50
CA SER A 452 -12.64 10.97 18.75
C SER A 452 -11.42 10.04 18.89
N GLU A 453 -11.32 9.00 18.06
CA GLU A 453 -10.22 8.04 18.07
C GLU A 453 -9.07 8.48 17.13
N LEU A 454 -9.32 9.43 16.22
CA LEU A 454 -8.33 9.97 15.30
C LEU A 454 -7.43 11.00 16.00
N HIS A 455 -6.12 10.72 15.99
CA HIS A 455 -5.09 11.62 16.47
C HIS A 455 -4.04 11.76 15.37
N VAL A 456 -3.49 12.97 15.22
CA VAL A 456 -2.52 13.32 14.18
C VAL A 456 -1.37 14.10 14.78
N GLY A 457 -0.14 13.85 14.32
CA GLY A 457 1.05 14.61 14.77
C GLY A 457 1.53 14.26 16.19
N GLY A 458 1.26 13.04 16.66
CA GLY A 458 1.58 12.55 18.00
C GLY A 458 2.82 11.64 18.08
N ASP A 459 2.86 10.77 19.10
CA ASP A 459 3.94 9.80 19.30
C ASP A 459 3.98 8.75 18.16
N PRO A 460 5.11 8.56 17.47
CA PRO A 460 5.28 7.51 16.43
C PRO A 460 5.01 6.08 16.91
N ASN A 461 5.09 5.84 18.23
CA ASN A 461 4.82 4.55 18.84
C ASN A 461 3.39 4.44 19.38
N ALA A 462 2.57 5.49 19.24
CA ALA A 462 1.16 5.46 19.60
C ALA A 462 0.45 4.41 18.75
N ARG A 463 -0.28 3.52 19.43
CA ARG A 463 -1.07 2.47 18.80
C ARG A 463 -2.50 2.93 18.59
N ALA A 464 -3.13 2.41 17.54
CA ALA A 464 -4.56 2.56 17.36
C ALA A 464 -5.31 2.05 18.61
N PRO A 465 -6.42 2.70 19.02
CA PRO A 465 -7.24 2.22 20.12
C PRO A 465 -7.68 0.78 19.88
N GLN A 466 -7.85 0.03 20.97
CA GLN A 466 -8.29 -1.36 20.90
C GLN A 466 -9.68 -1.44 20.24
N ASP A 467 -9.83 -2.40 19.33
CA ASP A 467 -11.11 -2.72 18.71
C ASP A 467 -12.11 -3.22 19.77
N LYS A 468 -13.24 -2.51 19.88
CA LYS A 468 -14.31 -2.81 20.85
C LYS A 468 -15.36 -3.79 20.29
N GLY A 469 -15.26 -4.15 19.02
CA GLY A 469 -16.13 -5.11 18.34
C GLY A 469 -17.47 -4.54 17.89
N GLU A 470 -18.12 -5.27 16.98
CA GLU A 470 -19.35 -4.86 16.30
C GLU A 470 -20.53 -4.63 17.26
N ALA A 471 -20.64 -5.44 18.32
CA ALA A 471 -21.68 -5.27 19.34
C ALA A 471 -21.59 -3.93 20.08
N HIS A 472 -20.38 -3.34 20.16
CA HIS A 472 -20.18 -2.01 20.74
C HIS A 472 -20.49 -0.90 19.72
N TYR A 473 -19.98 -1.03 18.49
CA TYR A 473 -20.10 0.04 17.49
C TYR A 473 -21.50 0.14 16.87
N THR A 474 -22.18 -0.99 16.66
CA THR A 474 -23.52 -1.03 16.02
C THR A 474 -24.52 -0.04 16.59
N PRO A 475 -24.84 -0.04 17.90
CA PRO A 475 -25.82 0.90 18.45
C PRO A 475 -25.36 2.37 18.36
N LEU A 476 -24.05 2.63 18.36
CA LEU A 476 -23.51 3.97 18.18
C LEU A 476 -23.70 4.44 16.73
N ILE A 477 -23.38 3.58 15.76
CA ILE A 477 -23.55 3.88 14.34
C ILE A 477 -25.03 4.11 14.02
N ASP A 478 -25.94 3.29 14.56
CA ASP A 478 -27.39 3.46 14.34
C ASP A 478 -27.89 4.81 14.90
N ALA A 479 -27.37 5.23 16.06
CA ALA A 479 -27.69 6.52 16.66
C ALA A 479 -27.13 7.69 15.83
N GLU A 480 -25.86 7.60 15.38
CA GLU A 480 -25.25 8.62 14.54
C GLU A 480 -25.89 8.67 13.14
N GLN A 481 -26.35 7.55 12.60
CA GLN A 481 -27.09 7.53 11.34
C GLN A 481 -28.40 8.32 11.46
N SER A 482 -29.14 8.10 12.55
CA SER A 482 -30.34 8.88 12.84
C SER A 482 -30.04 10.37 13.02
N TRP A 483 -28.88 10.70 13.59
CA TRP A 483 -28.41 12.08 13.71
C TRP A 483 -28.12 12.70 12.34
N ILE A 484 -27.44 11.98 11.44
CA ILE A 484 -27.13 12.43 10.07
C ILE A 484 -28.42 12.74 9.32
N GLU A 485 -29.39 11.84 9.34
CA GLU A 485 -30.68 12.01 8.65
C GLU A 485 -31.46 13.24 9.14
N GLN A 486 -31.24 13.68 10.39
CA GLN A 486 -31.90 14.85 10.98
C GLN A 486 -31.15 16.16 10.78
N ASN A 487 -29.80 16.13 10.74
CA ASN A 487 -28.96 17.32 10.79
C ASN A 487 -28.28 17.65 9.45
N VAL A 488 -28.08 16.66 8.58
CA VAL A 488 -27.44 16.84 7.27
C VAL A 488 -28.52 17.08 6.21
N SER A 489 -28.65 18.34 5.78
CA SER A 489 -29.70 18.76 4.83
C SER A 489 -29.48 18.32 3.38
N SER A 490 -28.22 18.12 2.97
CA SER A 490 -27.86 17.69 1.62
C SER A 490 -26.69 16.73 1.67
N LEU A 491 -26.81 15.63 0.91
CA LEU A 491 -25.76 14.63 0.74
C LEU A 491 -24.92 14.89 -0.51
N THR A 492 -25.30 15.83 -1.38
CA THR A 492 -24.48 16.16 -2.55
C THR A 492 -23.17 16.78 -2.11
N ILE A 493 -22.05 16.25 -2.58
CA ILE A 493 -20.73 16.81 -2.27
C ILE A 493 -20.63 18.19 -2.93
N PRO A 494 -20.36 19.25 -2.16
CA PRO A 494 -20.27 20.60 -2.73
C PRO A 494 -19.03 20.73 -3.62
N GLU A 495 -19.17 21.33 -4.80
CA GLU A 495 -18.05 21.69 -5.70
C GLU A 495 -17.33 22.95 -5.19
N ASN A 496 -16.65 22.83 -4.05
CA ASN A 496 -16.06 23.94 -3.29
C ASN A 496 -14.51 23.93 -3.32
N PHE A 497 -13.92 23.49 -4.44
CA PHE A 497 -12.48 23.54 -4.65
C PHE A 497 -11.97 24.99 -4.59
N GLU A 498 -10.89 25.18 -3.84
CA GLU A 498 -10.16 26.45 -3.73
C GLU A 498 -8.65 26.18 -3.76
N ILE A 499 -7.89 27.09 -4.36
CA ILE A 499 -6.43 27.04 -4.35
C ILE A 499 -5.94 27.39 -2.93
N THR A 500 -5.43 26.40 -2.21
CA THR A 500 -4.92 26.52 -0.84
C THR A 500 -3.42 26.80 -0.74
N ALA A 501 -2.65 26.48 -1.79
CA ALA A 501 -1.19 26.58 -1.83
C ALA A 501 -0.73 27.31 -3.10
N PRO A 502 0.51 27.82 -3.15
CA PRO A 502 1.06 28.45 -4.34
C PRO A 502 1.00 27.51 -5.55
N VAL A 503 0.67 28.07 -6.72
CA VAL A 503 0.75 27.35 -8.00
C VAL A 503 2.21 27.17 -8.43
N PHE A 504 2.47 26.17 -9.27
CA PHE A 504 3.81 25.93 -9.81
C PHE A 504 4.34 27.13 -10.60
N ASP A 505 5.58 27.55 -10.28
CA ASP A 505 6.30 28.60 -10.99
C ASP A 505 7.35 27.99 -11.91
N HIS A 506 7.06 27.98 -13.22
CA HIS A 506 7.96 27.47 -14.25
C HIS A 506 9.32 28.18 -14.27
N ALA A 507 9.42 29.43 -13.80
CA ALA A 507 10.68 30.17 -13.77
C ALA A 507 11.63 29.67 -12.67
N GLN A 508 11.09 29.13 -11.58
CA GLN A 508 11.88 28.54 -10.49
C GLN A 508 12.25 27.08 -10.77
N GLY A 509 11.49 26.40 -11.63
CA GLY A 509 11.68 24.98 -11.91
C GLY A 509 11.34 24.10 -10.71
N ILE A 510 11.81 22.86 -10.74
CA ILE A 510 11.45 21.84 -9.74
C ILE A 510 12.38 21.83 -8.51
N TYR A 511 13.52 22.51 -8.59
CA TYR A 511 14.53 22.56 -7.53
C TYR A 511 14.41 23.86 -6.74
N VAL A 512 13.51 23.86 -5.76
CA VAL A 512 13.24 25.01 -4.89
C VAL A 512 13.96 24.89 -3.54
N GLN A 513 14.35 26.05 -3.00
CA GLN A 513 14.90 26.16 -1.65
C GLN A 513 13.77 26.28 -0.62
N GLY A 514 14.00 25.79 0.61
CA GLY A 514 13.02 25.84 1.70
C GLY A 514 12.21 24.55 1.83
N VAL A 515 11.44 24.48 2.92
CA VAL A 515 10.68 23.29 3.32
C VAL A 515 9.20 23.40 2.93
N PRO A 516 8.52 22.27 2.66
CA PRO A 516 7.10 22.26 2.33
C PRO A 516 6.29 22.76 3.53
N LYS A 517 5.24 23.54 3.24
CA LYS A 517 4.34 24.09 4.27
C LYS A 517 3.03 23.32 4.30
N GLU A 518 2.45 23.27 5.49
CA GLU A 518 1.09 22.77 5.70
C GLU A 518 0.09 23.88 5.39
N TYR A 519 -1.04 23.56 4.76
CA TYR A 519 -2.12 24.49 4.45
C TYR A 519 -3.44 23.99 5.05
N THR A 520 -4.24 24.90 5.63
CA THR A 520 -5.59 24.53 6.07
C THR A 520 -6.48 24.38 4.84
N ASN A 521 -7.16 23.24 4.74
CA ASN A 521 -8.10 23.00 3.65
C ASN A 521 -9.54 23.30 4.08
N ASN A 522 -10.17 24.23 3.36
CA ASN A 522 -11.55 24.65 3.64
C ASN A 522 -12.58 23.53 3.47
N GLN A 523 -12.29 22.52 2.64
CA GLN A 523 -13.18 21.37 2.42
C GLN A 523 -13.20 20.47 3.65
N THR A 524 -12.03 20.12 4.18
CA THR A 524 -11.88 19.33 5.42
C THR A 524 -12.53 20.05 6.60
N LYS A 525 -12.31 21.36 6.72
CA LYS A 525 -12.97 22.18 7.74
C LYS A 525 -14.50 22.12 7.64
N LYS A 526 -15.06 22.39 6.46
CA LYS A 526 -16.52 22.32 6.22
C LYS A 526 -17.09 20.92 6.43
N PHE A 527 -16.33 19.88 6.12
CA PHE A 527 -16.71 18.49 6.38
C PHE A 527 -16.79 18.18 7.88
N CYS A 528 -15.78 18.61 8.65
CA CYS A 528 -15.80 18.49 10.11
C CYS A 528 -16.95 19.29 10.75
N GLU A 529 -17.24 20.50 10.24
CA GLU A 529 -18.38 21.32 10.66
C GLU A 529 -19.73 20.66 10.33
N LEU A 530 -19.88 20.11 9.12
CA LEU A 530 -21.07 19.37 8.69
C LEU A 530 -21.35 18.19 9.62
N LEU A 531 -20.29 17.50 10.04
CA LEU A 531 -20.35 16.36 10.92
C LEU A 531 -20.17 16.70 12.39
N ASP A 532 -20.15 17.97 12.81
CA ASP A 532 -19.94 18.37 14.22
C ASP A 532 -18.84 17.54 14.94
N ILE A 533 -17.69 17.38 14.27
CA ILE A 533 -16.53 16.63 14.79
C ILE A 533 -15.28 17.51 14.87
N PRO A 534 -14.30 17.17 15.73
CA PRO A 534 -13.02 17.87 15.76
C PRO A 534 -12.28 17.80 14.42
N ASN A 535 -11.55 18.86 14.08
CA ASN A 535 -10.65 18.89 12.94
C ASN A 535 -9.18 18.82 13.42
N PRO A 536 -8.53 17.65 13.45
CA PRO A 536 -7.13 17.51 13.85
C PRO A 536 -6.14 17.97 12.76
N PHE A 537 -6.64 18.48 11.63
CA PHE A 537 -5.83 19.00 10.52
C PHE A 537 -5.78 20.52 10.45
N ASP A 538 -6.53 21.23 11.30
CA ASP A 538 -6.45 22.67 11.41
C ASP A 538 -5.60 23.05 12.63
N ILE A 539 -4.42 23.61 12.38
CA ILE A 539 -3.48 24.11 13.39
C ILE A 539 -3.17 25.57 13.10
N SER A 540 -2.94 26.36 14.15
CA SER A 540 -2.71 27.81 14.01
C SER A 540 -1.42 28.12 13.26
N GLU A 541 -1.29 29.35 12.75
CA GLU A 541 -0.04 29.78 12.10
C GLU A 541 1.13 29.72 13.07
N GLU A 542 0.93 30.07 14.34
CA GLU A 542 1.96 29.97 15.37
C GLU A 542 2.43 28.52 15.59
N GLU A 543 1.51 27.55 15.68
CA GLU A 543 1.88 26.13 15.83
C GLU A 543 2.67 25.62 14.60
N ARG A 544 2.28 26.05 13.39
CA ARG A 544 3.01 25.71 12.16
C ARG A 544 4.42 26.28 12.18
N GLU A 545 4.58 27.54 12.56
CA GLU A 545 5.88 28.19 12.67
C GLU A 545 6.76 27.52 13.73
N GLU A 546 6.19 27.18 14.89
CA GLU A 546 6.89 26.44 15.94
C GLU A 546 7.38 25.07 15.44
N ARG A 547 6.54 24.29 14.77
CA ARG A 547 6.94 23.00 14.15
C ARG A 547 8.04 23.18 13.12
N MET A 548 7.95 24.22 12.28
CA MET A 548 8.99 24.54 11.30
C MET A 548 10.31 24.95 11.95
N MET A 549 10.28 25.66 13.08
CA MET A 549 11.46 26.02 13.84
C MET A 549 12.11 24.81 14.53
N VAL A 550 11.31 23.87 15.03
CA VAL A 550 11.80 22.61 15.60
C VAL A 550 12.44 21.72 14.53
N GLY A 551 11.90 21.76 13.31
CA GLY A 551 12.39 20.94 12.21
C GLY A 551 11.85 19.50 12.25
N PRO A 552 12.29 18.65 11.31
CA PRO A 552 11.78 17.29 11.20
C PRO A 552 12.16 16.46 12.42
N ARG A 553 11.32 15.49 12.75
CA ARG A 553 11.58 14.55 13.84
C ARG A 553 12.90 13.83 13.60
N ALA A 554 13.66 13.57 14.66
CA ALA A 554 14.88 12.77 14.57
C ALA A 554 14.60 11.38 13.98
N GLU A 555 15.47 10.94 13.06
CA GLU A 555 15.39 9.60 12.49
C GLU A 555 15.48 8.55 13.62
N GLU A 556 14.55 7.61 13.64
CA GLU A 556 14.69 6.44 14.49
C GLU A 556 15.83 5.60 13.94
N GLN A 557 16.87 5.38 14.74
CA GLN A 557 17.85 4.33 14.45
C GLN A 557 17.09 3.01 14.42
N ARG A 558 16.71 2.56 13.22
CA ARG A 558 16.20 1.21 13.02
C ARG A 558 17.22 0.27 13.64
N ARG A 559 16.88 -0.32 14.79
CA ARG A 559 17.58 -1.49 15.29
C ARG A 559 17.26 -2.60 14.28
N ASP A 560 18.07 -2.69 13.24
CA ASP A 560 18.22 -3.96 12.55
C ASP A 560 18.44 -5.01 13.63
N GLY A 561 17.65 -6.08 13.58
CA GLY A 561 17.60 -7.16 14.56
C GLY A 561 18.88 -7.99 14.69
N GLY A 562 20.06 -7.40 14.45
CA GLY A 562 21.34 -7.96 14.84
C GLY A 562 21.51 -7.84 16.35
N PHE A 563 21.22 -8.93 17.06
CA PHE A 563 21.64 -9.16 18.44
C PHE A 563 23.17 -8.98 18.57
N ARG A 564 23.65 -7.75 18.73
CA ARG A 564 25.02 -7.49 19.22
C ARG A 564 25.00 -7.73 20.72
N GLY A 565 25.04 -9.01 21.10
CA GLY A 565 25.30 -9.45 22.45
C GLY A 565 26.60 -8.81 22.95
N GLY A 566 26.47 -7.93 23.94
CA GLY A 566 27.61 -7.38 24.65
C GLY A 566 28.40 -8.50 25.32
N ARG A 567 29.60 -8.77 24.82
CA ARG A 567 30.68 -9.45 25.55
C ARG A 567 32.02 -8.84 25.20
N GLY A 568 32.26 -7.62 25.69
CA GLY A 568 33.60 -7.03 25.80
C GLY A 568 34.28 -7.47 27.10
N GLY A 569 34.47 -8.78 27.28
CA GLY A 569 35.27 -9.33 28.37
C GLY A 569 36.75 -9.12 28.09
N GLY A 570 37.41 -8.31 28.92
CA GLY A 570 38.82 -7.98 28.78
C GLY A 570 39.73 -9.21 28.82
N ARG A 571 40.75 -9.20 27.98
CA ARG A 571 42.04 -9.87 28.22
C ARG A 571 43.13 -9.07 27.52
N GLY A 572 44.00 -8.51 28.33
CA GLY A 572 45.16 -7.77 27.87
C GLY A 572 46.19 -8.68 27.19
N ARG A 573 46.97 -8.07 26.32
CA ARG A 573 48.35 -8.48 26.07
C ARG A 573 49.17 -7.23 25.80
N GLY A 574 50.11 -6.99 26.70
CA GLY A 574 51.09 -5.91 26.60
C GLY A 574 52.22 -6.23 25.63
N GLY A 575 52.95 -5.17 25.30
CA GLY A 575 54.13 -5.14 24.44
C GLY A 575 54.04 -3.89 23.58
N GLY A 576 54.60 -2.72 23.92
CA GLY A 576 55.86 -2.45 24.61
C GLY A 576 56.89 -2.03 23.55
N GLY A 577 57.03 -0.73 23.30
CA GLY A 577 58.04 -0.22 22.36
C GLY A 577 57.92 1.27 22.04
N ARG A 578 58.26 2.14 22.99
CA ARG A 578 58.55 3.56 22.75
C ARG A 578 59.97 3.71 22.19
N GLY A 579 60.19 4.61 21.24
CA GLY A 579 61.51 5.25 21.09
C GLY A 579 61.84 5.93 19.77
N ARG A 580 61.84 7.28 19.80
CA ARG A 580 62.65 8.25 19.00
C ARG A 580 62.41 8.30 17.48
N GLY A 581 62.47 9.45 16.81
CA GLY A 581 62.87 10.79 17.21
C GLY A 581 62.49 11.79 16.11
N GLY A 582 62.33 13.04 16.51
CA GLY A 582 62.05 14.14 15.59
C GLY A 582 63.31 14.64 14.89
N GLY A 583 63.07 15.37 13.79
CA GLY A 583 64.04 16.28 13.19
C GLY A 583 64.04 16.21 11.67
N GLY A 584 63.67 17.32 10.99
CA GLY A 584 63.92 17.44 9.56
C GLY A 584 63.12 18.54 8.87
N ARG A 585 63.64 19.77 8.92
CA ARG A 585 63.17 20.95 8.16
C ARG A 585 63.43 20.79 6.65
N GLY A 586 62.58 21.39 5.82
CA GLY A 586 62.89 21.72 4.42
C GLY A 586 61.71 22.32 3.65
N ARG A 587 61.33 23.57 3.93
CA ARG A 587 61.39 24.70 2.96
C ARG A 587 61.44 24.32 1.46
N GLY A 588 60.42 24.72 0.72
CA GLY A 588 60.44 24.85 -0.75
C GLY A 588 59.19 25.54 -1.30
N ARG A 589 59.26 26.86 -1.48
CA ARG A 589 58.28 27.69 -2.20
C ARG A 589 58.48 27.55 -3.73
N GLY A 590 57.41 27.67 -4.50
CA GLY A 590 57.42 28.06 -5.93
C GLY A 590 56.16 27.55 -6.63
N ARG A 591 55.04 28.30 -6.67
CA ARG A 591 54.69 29.32 -7.69
C ARG A 591 55.05 28.92 -9.13
N GLY A 592 54.02 28.70 -9.95
CA GLY A 592 54.09 28.74 -11.41
C GLY A 592 52.93 28.00 -12.08
N GLY A 593 51.84 28.71 -12.37
CA GLY A 593 50.84 28.26 -13.36
C GLY A 593 51.32 28.48 -14.81
N PRO A 594 50.40 28.59 -15.79
CA PRO A 594 50.06 27.47 -16.68
C PRO A 594 50.30 27.78 -18.18
N ARG A 595 50.44 26.74 -19.01
CA ARG A 595 50.28 26.67 -20.47
C ARG A 595 50.21 25.16 -20.83
N TYR A 596 49.29 24.58 -21.59
CA TYR A 596 48.28 24.98 -22.57
C TYR A 596 47.02 24.14 -22.39
#